data_AF-A0A518ILM0-F1
#
_entry.id   AF-A0A518ILM0-F1
#
_cell.length_a   1.000
_cell.length_b   1.000
_cell.length_c   1.000
_cell.angle_alpha   90.00
_cell.angle_beta   90.00
_cell.angle_gamma   90.00
#
_symmetry.space_group_name_H-M   'P 1'
#
loop_
_entity.id
_entity.type
_entity.pdbx_description
1 polymer ?
#
loop_
_entity_poly.entity_id
_entity_poly.type
_entity_poly.pdbx_seq_one_letter_code
_entity_poly.pdbx_strand_id
1 'polypeptide(L)'
;MRFYCCLHSLNRLLVLFALLLVPCGCGQQSKSGPLDVAMELQTAGKTDEAIEMLSEEDIEKAIQSSSLRTLKMSETQFKAQFRWGRKHSQEELVYLVPLIKRAAFIQIEQLQAAEEAGLSAKSKLYREQLQRLIQDLQDNNRVLLYQQLGKVIQRKLKQITSKEELSESETKATD
;
A
#
# COMPACT_ATOMS: atom_id res chain seq x y z
N MET A 1 -44.31 -33.34 59.41
CA MET A 1 -44.78 -32.10 60.05
C MET A 1 -44.21 -30.90 59.31
N ARG A 2 -45.06 -29.87 59.15
CA ARG A 2 -44.83 -28.49 58.66
C ARG A 2 -43.46 -27.90 59.04
N PHE A 3 -42.87 -26.88 58.42
CA PHE A 3 -42.93 -26.13 57.15
C PHE A 3 -42.08 -24.85 57.44
N TYR A 4 -41.50 -24.22 56.41
CA TYR A 4 -40.91 -22.84 56.39
C TYR A 4 -39.51 -22.67 57.01
N CYS A 5 -38.60 -21.82 56.50
CA CYS A 5 -38.50 -21.04 55.26
C CYS A 5 -37.10 -20.42 55.20
N CYS A 6 -36.76 -19.85 54.04
CA CYS A 6 -35.79 -18.76 53.87
C CYS A 6 -34.30 -19.10 54.12
N LEU A 7 -33.59 -19.49 53.07
CA LEU A 7 -32.71 -18.52 52.40
C LEU A 7 -32.38 -19.03 50.99
N HIS A 8 -33.25 -18.63 50.07
CA HIS A 8 -32.95 -18.54 48.65
C HIS A 8 -31.84 -17.49 48.48
N SER A 9 -31.03 -17.63 47.42
CA SER A 9 -30.23 -16.55 46.84
C SER A 9 -29.03 -16.07 47.68
N LEU A 10 -27.90 -16.78 47.59
CA LEU A 10 -26.58 -16.11 47.66
C LEU A 10 -25.41 -16.92 47.08
N ASN A 11 -25.67 -18.03 46.37
CA ASN A 11 -24.59 -18.90 45.86
C ASN A 11 -24.55 -19.05 44.33
N ARG A 12 -25.18 -18.12 43.60
CA ARG A 12 -25.09 -18.04 42.12
C ARG A 12 -24.52 -16.71 41.61
N LEU A 13 -24.03 -15.84 42.50
CA LEU A 13 -23.44 -14.54 42.13
C LEU A 13 -21.90 -14.57 42.05
N LEU A 14 -21.26 -15.71 42.33
CA LEU A 14 -19.79 -15.83 42.36
C LEU A 14 -19.19 -16.53 41.14
N VAL A 15 -20.01 -17.11 40.25
CA VAL A 15 -19.55 -17.73 39.00
C VAL A 15 -19.75 -16.80 37.79
N LEU A 16 -20.60 -15.77 37.91
CA LEU A 16 -20.83 -14.77 36.86
C LEU A 16 -19.82 -13.61 36.87
N PHE A 17 -18.98 -13.48 37.90
CA PHE A 17 -18.01 -12.38 38.03
C PHE A 17 -16.60 -12.72 37.49
N ALA A 18 -16.34 -13.98 37.11
CA ALA A 18 -15.06 -14.42 36.56
C ALA A 18 -14.97 -14.31 35.02
N LEU A 19 -16.04 -13.87 34.35
CA LEU A 19 -16.11 -13.70 32.89
C LEU A 19 -15.98 -12.23 32.42
N LEU A 20 -15.69 -11.29 33.33
CA LEU A 20 -15.55 -9.85 33.04
C LEU A 20 -14.14 -9.30 33.32
N LEU A 21 -13.12 -10.14 33.19
CA LEU A 21 -11.72 -9.74 33.21
C LEU A 21 -10.95 -10.33 32.02
N VAL A 22 -11.57 -10.36 30.84
CA VAL A 22 -10.78 -10.18 29.63
C VAL A 22 -10.39 -8.71 29.65
N PRO A 23 -9.12 -8.33 29.82
CA PRO A 23 -8.74 -6.98 29.50
C PRO A 23 -9.19 -6.81 28.05
N CYS A 24 -10.13 -5.89 27.82
CA CYS A 24 -10.15 -5.12 26.60
C CYS A 24 -8.72 -4.61 26.45
N GLY A 25 -7.88 -5.42 25.81
CA GLY A 25 -6.78 -4.91 25.04
C GLY A 25 -7.48 -3.95 24.11
N CYS A 26 -7.40 -2.67 24.46
CA CYS A 26 -7.46 -1.62 23.48
C CYS A 26 -6.53 -2.12 22.38
N GLY A 27 -7.12 -2.74 21.35
CA GLY A 27 -6.48 -2.84 20.07
C GLY A 27 -6.25 -1.38 19.75
N GLN A 28 -5.03 -0.90 20.04
CA GLN A 28 -4.44 0.14 19.23
C GLN A 28 -4.48 -0.47 17.84
N GLN A 29 -5.61 -0.27 17.17
CA GLN A 29 -5.70 -0.28 15.73
C GLN A 29 -4.78 0.87 15.36
N SER A 30 -3.47 0.57 15.37
CA SER A 30 -2.50 1.26 14.54
C SER A 30 -3.24 1.41 13.23
N LYS A 31 -3.59 2.64 12.86
CA LYS A 31 -4.11 2.89 11.53
C LYS A 31 -2.93 2.68 10.59
N SER A 32 -2.57 1.41 10.39
CA SER A 32 -1.62 1.01 9.38
C SER A 32 -2.22 1.46 8.06
N GLY A 33 -1.48 2.30 7.34
CA GLY A 33 -1.89 2.71 6.01
C GLY A 33 -1.89 1.50 5.08
N PRO A 34 -2.53 1.60 3.90
CA PRO A 34 -2.56 0.49 2.94
C PRO A 34 -1.17 -0.06 2.61
N LEU A 35 -0.15 0.81 2.57
CA LEU A 35 1.23 0.38 2.32
C LEU A 35 1.85 -0.39 3.48
N ASP A 36 1.53 -0.03 4.73
CA ASP A 36 2.01 -0.75 5.91
C ASP A 36 1.39 -2.17 5.94
N VAL A 37 0.10 -2.28 5.63
CA VAL A 37 -0.60 -3.59 5.51
C VAL A 37 -0.02 -4.43 4.37
N ALA A 38 0.24 -3.83 3.20
CA ALA A 38 0.84 -4.54 2.08
C ALA A 38 2.25 -5.08 2.43
N MET A 39 3.02 -4.33 3.23
CA MET A 39 4.33 -4.80 3.74
C MET A 39 4.18 -5.97 4.72
N GLU A 40 3.19 -5.92 5.62
CA GLU A 40 2.89 -7.05 6.52
C GLU A 40 2.53 -8.31 5.73
N LEU A 41 1.71 -8.18 4.68
CA LEU A 41 1.36 -9.31 3.79
C LEU A 41 2.59 -9.84 3.04
N GLN A 42 3.42 -8.96 2.48
CA GLN A 42 4.62 -9.37 1.76
C GLN A 42 5.61 -10.09 2.69
N THR A 43 5.80 -9.61 3.91
CA THR A 43 6.68 -10.26 4.91
C THR A 43 6.10 -11.58 5.41
N ALA A 44 4.78 -11.75 5.41
CA ALA A 44 4.09 -13.03 5.65
C ALA A 44 4.12 -13.98 4.44
N GLY A 45 4.78 -13.62 3.34
CA GLY A 45 4.88 -14.44 2.13
C GLY A 45 3.68 -14.32 1.17
N LYS A 46 2.70 -13.48 1.49
CA LYS A 46 1.50 -13.22 0.68
C LYS A 46 1.74 -12.08 -0.31
N THR A 47 2.79 -12.23 -1.13
CA THR A 47 3.27 -11.14 -2.00
C THR A 47 2.25 -10.75 -3.07
N ASP A 48 1.54 -11.71 -3.66
CA ASP A 48 0.55 -11.41 -4.70
C ASP A 48 -0.66 -10.65 -4.14
N GLU A 49 -1.15 -11.07 -2.97
CA GLU A 49 -2.24 -10.39 -2.23
C GLU A 49 -1.84 -8.94 -1.86
N ALA A 50 -0.59 -8.73 -1.44
CA ALA A 50 -0.06 -7.41 -1.14
C ALA A 50 -0.02 -6.50 -2.38
N ILE A 51 0.40 -7.05 -3.52
CA ILE A 51 0.49 -6.32 -4.79
C ILE A 51 -0.90 -5.95 -5.31
N GLU A 52 -1.83 -6.91 -5.30
CA GLU A 52 -3.20 -6.73 -5.75
C GLU A 52 -3.89 -5.64 -4.93
N MET A 53 -3.88 -5.77 -3.59
CA MET A 53 -4.41 -4.77 -2.68
C MET A 53 -3.82 -3.38 -2.98
N LEU A 54 -2.50 -3.26 -3.04
CA LEU A 54 -1.86 -1.96 -3.23
C LEU A 54 -2.17 -1.36 -4.61
N SER A 55 -2.41 -2.19 -5.62
CA SER A 55 -2.75 -1.73 -6.97
C SER A 55 -4.15 -1.11 -7.08
N GLU A 56 -5.06 -1.44 -6.16
CA GLU A 56 -6.41 -0.86 -6.10
C GLU A 56 -6.43 0.51 -5.41
N GLU A 57 -5.35 0.87 -4.71
CA GLU A 57 -5.23 2.09 -3.90
C GLU A 57 -4.59 3.26 -4.65
N ASP A 58 -4.78 4.49 -4.15
CA ASP A 58 -3.93 5.62 -4.57
C ASP A 58 -2.53 5.45 -3.94
N ILE A 59 -1.63 4.77 -4.64
CA ILE A 59 -0.29 4.38 -4.15
C ILE A 59 0.49 5.56 -3.59
N GLU A 60 0.35 6.74 -4.21
CA GLU A 60 1.01 7.96 -3.76
C GLU A 60 0.50 8.38 -2.37
N LYS A 61 -0.81 8.39 -2.15
CA LYS A 61 -1.38 8.65 -0.81
C LYS A 61 -1.03 7.56 0.19
N ALA A 62 -0.95 6.30 -0.24
CA ALA A 62 -0.51 5.20 0.60
C ALA A 62 0.95 5.39 1.05
N ILE A 63 1.82 5.88 0.16
CA ILE A 63 3.20 6.29 0.49
C ILE A 63 3.22 7.45 1.48
N GLN A 64 2.44 8.50 1.24
CA GLN A 64 2.42 9.69 2.10
C GLN A 64 1.94 9.39 3.53
N SER A 65 0.95 8.50 3.66
CA SER A 65 0.37 8.11 4.95
C SER A 65 1.16 7.03 5.69
N SER A 66 2.12 6.38 5.02
CA SER A 66 2.88 5.26 5.57
C SER A 66 3.74 5.65 6.78
N SER A 67 3.91 4.68 7.68
CA SER A 67 4.81 4.79 8.83
C SER A 67 6.29 4.55 8.47
N LEU A 68 6.58 3.99 7.29
CA LEU A 68 7.91 3.54 6.87
C LEU A 68 8.92 4.68 6.79
N ARG A 69 10.11 4.44 7.33
CA ARG A 69 11.10 5.50 7.56
C ARG A 69 11.84 5.85 6.27
N THR A 70 12.13 4.89 5.41
CA THR A 70 12.91 5.15 4.18
C THR A 70 12.17 6.04 3.20
N LEU A 71 10.83 6.03 3.24
CA LEU A 71 10.01 6.92 2.43
C LEU A 71 10.22 8.39 2.83
N LYS A 72 10.49 8.69 4.10
CA LYS A 72 10.61 10.07 4.61
C LYS A 72 12.06 10.59 4.61
N MET A 73 12.93 9.96 3.83
CA MET A 73 14.38 10.13 3.94
C MET A 73 15.03 10.45 2.59
N SER A 74 15.94 11.43 2.61
CA SER A 74 16.78 11.75 1.47
C SER A 74 18.00 10.83 1.38
N GLU A 75 18.60 10.77 0.20
CA GLU A 75 19.85 10.02 -0.02
C GLU A 75 20.97 10.45 0.94
N THR A 76 21.08 11.74 1.25
CA THR A 76 22.05 12.26 2.21
C THR A 76 21.79 11.74 3.63
N GLN A 77 20.53 11.76 4.07
CA GLN A 77 20.13 11.24 5.37
C GLN A 77 20.37 9.73 5.47
N PHE A 78 20.08 8.99 4.40
CA PHE A 78 20.34 7.55 4.31
C PHE A 78 21.83 7.24 4.45
N LYS A 79 22.69 7.97 3.75
CA LYS A 79 24.16 7.79 3.83
C LYS A 79 24.73 8.17 5.20
N ALA A 80 24.13 9.14 5.89
CA ALA A 80 24.56 9.60 7.20
C ALA A 80 24.21 8.62 8.34
N GLN A 81 23.36 7.62 8.11
CA GLN A 81 23.01 6.64 9.13
C GLN A 81 24.21 5.76 9.52
N PHE A 82 24.25 5.40 10.82
CA PHE A 82 25.17 4.39 11.31
C PHE A 82 24.92 3.03 10.63
N ARG A 83 25.94 2.16 10.58
CA ARG A 83 25.92 0.90 9.82
C ARG A 83 24.65 0.05 10.05
N TRP A 84 24.20 -0.08 11.29
CA TRP A 84 22.98 -0.83 11.63
C TRP A 84 21.70 -0.18 11.08
N GLY A 85 21.58 1.15 11.15
CA GLY A 85 20.45 1.88 10.58
C GLY A 85 20.38 1.73 9.06
N ARG A 86 21.54 1.75 8.39
CA ARG A 86 21.61 1.51 6.94
C ARG A 86 21.19 0.10 6.57
N LYS A 87 21.62 -0.92 7.32
CA LYS A 87 21.23 -2.31 7.07
C LYS A 87 19.70 -2.47 7.16
N HIS A 88 19.09 -1.95 8.22
CA HIS A 88 17.64 -2.03 8.40
C HIS A 88 16.88 -1.28 7.28
N SER A 89 17.35 -0.08 6.91
CA SER A 89 16.76 0.68 5.81
C SER A 89 16.92 -0.03 4.46
N GLN A 90 18.03 -0.75 4.24
CA GLN A 90 18.22 -1.57 3.04
C GLN A 90 17.25 -2.75 2.99
N GLU A 91 17.03 -3.43 4.13
CA GLU A 91 16.05 -4.51 4.23
C GLU A 91 14.63 -4.00 3.90
N GLU A 92 14.22 -2.85 4.45
CA GLU A 92 12.94 -2.20 4.13
C GLU A 92 12.82 -1.92 2.61
N LEU A 93 13.87 -1.36 2.00
CA LEU A 93 13.91 -1.05 0.57
C LEU A 93 13.81 -2.29 -0.33
N VAL A 94 14.41 -3.41 0.08
CA VAL A 94 14.39 -4.68 -0.67
C VAL A 94 12.98 -5.20 -0.86
N TYR A 95 12.11 -5.04 0.14
CA TYR A 95 10.71 -5.45 0.03
C TYR A 95 9.85 -4.37 -0.64
N LEU A 96 10.03 -3.11 -0.24
CA LEU A 96 9.14 -2.02 -0.62
C LEU A 96 9.25 -1.63 -2.09
N VAL A 97 10.47 -1.58 -2.66
CA VAL A 97 10.67 -1.13 -4.04
C VAL A 97 10.02 -2.09 -5.06
N PRO A 98 10.21 -3.42 -4.97
CA PRO A 98 9.50 -4.37 -5.83
C PRO A 98 7.99 -4.31 -5.68
N LEU A 99 7.47 -4.13 -4.46
CA LEU A 99 6.04 -4.05 -4.17
C LEU A 99 5.40 -2.86 -4.89
N ILE A 100 5.90 -1.65 -4.66
CA ILE A 100 5.41 -0.42 -5.31
C ILE A 100 5.54 -0.54 -6.84
N LYS A 101 6.66 -1.08 -7.33
CA LYS A 101 6.86 -1.27 -8.78
C LYS A 101 5.76 -2.14 -9.39
N ARG A 102 5.45 -3.28 -8.77
CA ARG A 102 4.47 -4.23 -9.31
C ARG A 102 3.06 -3.68 -9.23
N ALA A 103 2.68 -3.07 -8.11
CA ALA A 103 1.38 -2.42 -7.98
C ALA A 103 1.19 -1.29 -9.02
N ALA A 104 2.19 -0.43 -9.21
CA ALA A 104 2.14 0.63 -10.22
C ALA A 104 2.07 0.08 -11.66
N PHE A 105 2.72 -1.06 -11.94
CA PHE A 105 2.63 -1.69 -13.26
C PHE A 105 1.23 -2.24 -13.53
N ILE A 106 0.57 -2.80 -12.51
CA ILE A 106 -0.84 -3.22 -12.63
C ILE A 106 -1.73 -2.00 -12.88
N GLN A 107 -1.53 -0.88 -12.19
CA GLN A 107 -2.29 0.35 -12.47
C GLN A 107 -2.08 0.89 -13.89
N ILE A 108 -0.88 0.72 -14.46
CA ILE A 108 -0.61 1.05 -15.86
C ILE A 108 -1.39 0.12 -16.80
N GLU A 109 -1.47 -1.17 -16.49
CA GLU A 109 -2.27 -2.13 -17.28
C GLU A 109 -3.78 -1.84 -17.17
N GLN A 110 -4.25 -1.47 -15.98
CA GLN A 110 -5.64 -1.05 -15.74
C GLN A 110 -5.98 0.27 -16.44
N LEU A 111 -5.02 1.21 -16.52
CA LEU A 111 -5.14 2.43 -17.31
C LEU A 111 -5.36 2.08 -18.78
N GLN A 112 -4.49 1.25 -19.37
CA GLN A 112 -4.60 0.83 -20.77
C GLN A 112 -5.94 0.14 -21.04
N ALA A 113 -6.34 -0.81 -20.20
CA ALA A 113 -7.62 -1.49 -20.35
C ALA A 113 -8.82 -0.54 -20.24
N ALA A 114 -8.74 0.50 -19.40
CA ALA A 114 -9.78 1.52 -19.30
C ALA A 114 -9.83 2.43 -20.53
N GLU A 115 -8.67 2.74 -21.14
CA GLU A 115 -8.57 3.50 -22.39
C GLU A 115 -9.17 2.71 -23.56
N GLU A 116 -8.78 1.44 -23.72
CA GLU A 116 -9.31 0.51 -24.73
C GLU A 116 -10.84 0.31 -24.60
N ALA A 117 -11.36 0.31 -23.36
CA ALA A 117 -12.79 0.20 -23.08
C ALA A 117 -13.57 1.53 -23.19
N GLY A 118 -12.91 2.65 -23.52
CA GLY A 118 -13.54 3.98 -23.61
C GLY A 118 -13.98 4.58 -22.27
N LEU A 119 -13.47 4.07 -21.14
CA LEU A 119 -13.81 4.51 -19.79
C LEU A 119 -13.01 5.75 -19.36
N SER A 120 -13.29 6.88 -20.01
CA SER A 120 -12.52 8.14 -19.89
C SER A 120 -12.32 8.66 -18.46
N ALA A 121 -13.32 8.51 -17.58
CA ALA A 121 -13.20 8.92 -16.18
C ALA A 121 -12.20 8.05 -15.40
N LYS A 122 -12.22 6.74 -15.66
CA LYS A 122 -11.35 5.76 -14.99
C LYS A 122 -9.91 5.88 -15.48
N SER A 123 -9.71 6.01 -16.79
CA SER A 123 -8.37 6.22 -17.36
C SER A 123 -7.76 7.54 -16.87
N LYS A 124 -8.54 8.63 -16.85
CA LYS A 124 -8.08 9.91 -16.30
C LYS A 124 -7.65 9.78 -14.83
N LEU A 125 -8.43 9.08 -14.00
CA LEU A 125 -8.09 8.86 -12.60
C LEU A 125 -6.74 8.14 -12.44
N TYR A 126 -6.54 7.00 -13.12
CA TYR A 126 -5.28 6.27 -13.05
C TYR A 126 -4.10 7.10 -13.55
N ARG A 127 -4.28 7.86 -14.65
CA ARG A 127 -3.25 8.72 -15.21
C ARG A 127 -2.81 9.78 -14.20
N GLU A 128 -3.76 10.43 -13.53
CA GLU A 128 -3.47 11.43 -12.49
C GLU A 128 -2.76 10.81 -11.27
N GLN A 129 -3.21 9.64 -10.81
CA GLN A 129 -2.57 8.91 -9.69
C GLN A 129 -1.12 8.54 -10.03
N LEU A 130 -0.90 7.93 -11.20
CA LEU A 130 0.43 7.55 -11.66
C LEU A 130 1.36 8.75 -11.85
N GLN A 131 0.84 9.88 -12.34
CA GLN A 131 1.63 11.11 -12.47
C GLN A 131 2.07 11.67 -11.12
N ARG A 132 1.17 11.73 -10.13
CA ARG A 132 1.51 12.13 -8.76
C ARG A 132 2.54 11.19 -8.15
N LEU A 133 2.34 9.87 -8.28
CA LEU A 133 3.28 8.86 -7.81
C LEU A 133 4.67 9.04 -8.42
N ILE A 134 4.76 9.23 -9.74
CA ILE A 134 6.04 9.44 -10.42
C ILE A 134 6.73 10.69 -9.90
N GLN A 135 5.99 11.79 -9.74
CA GLN A 135 6.55 13.06 -9.25
C GLN A 135 7.07 12.90 -7.81
N ASP A 136 6.28 12.30 -6.92
CA ASP A 136 6.65 12.06 -5.53
C ASP A 136 7.90 11.17 -5.39
N LEU A 137 7.95 10.08 -6.15
CA LEU A 137 9.09 9.16 -6.14
C LEU A 137 10.37 9.80 -6.70
N GLN A 138 10.24 10.67 -7.70
CA GLN A 138 11.36 11.39 -8.33
C GLN A 138 11.83 12.62 -7.55
N ASP A 139 11.20 12.95 -6.41
CA ASP A 139 11.61 14.07 -5.58
C ASP A 139 13.05 13.87 -5.04
N ASN A 140 13.85 14.94 -5.06
CA ASN A 140 15.25 14.91 -4.64
C ASN A 140 15.43 14.65 -3.13
N ASN A 141 14.37 14.77 -2.34
CA ASN A 141 14.33 14.43 -0.92
C ASN A 141 14.01 12.95 -0.66
N ARG A 142 13.92 12.12 -1.70
CA ARG A 142 13.81 10.65 -1.57
C ARG A 142 15.18 9.98 -1.71
N VAL A 143 15.32 8.77 -1.18
CA VAL A 143 16.45 7.87 -1.45
C VAL A 143 16.55 7.60 -2.96
N LEU A 144 17.79 7.47 -3.48
CA LEU A 144 18.05 7.35 -4.92
C LEU A 144 17.30 6.17 -5.59
N LEU A 145 17.10 5.07 -4.86
CA LEU A 145 16.35 3.91 -5.35
C LEU A 145 14.88 4.25 -5.66
N TYR A 146 14.23 5.12 -4.87
CA TYR A 146 12.87 5.58 -5.18
C TYR A 146 12.84 6.49 -6.40
N GLN A 147 13.84 7.37 -6.55
CA GLN A 147 13.94 8.22 -7.74
C GLN A 147 14.12 7.38 -9.02
N GLN A 148 14.94 6.34 -8.95
CA GLN A 148 15.09 5.38 -10.04
C GLN A 148 13.81 4.59 -10.31
N LEU A 149 13.09 4.18 -9.26
CA LEU A 149 11.78 3.55 -9.38
C LEU A 149 10.79 4.45 -10.12
N GLY A 150 10.68 5.72 -9.74
CA GLY A 150 9.83 6.70 -10.43
C GLY A 150 10.16 6.81 -11.91
N LYS A 151 11.45 6.79 -12.29
CA LYS A 151 11.89 6.77 -13.71
C LYS A 151 11.51 5.48 -14.42
N VAL A 152 11.55 4.34 -13.73
CA VAL A 152 11.13 3.04 -14.31
C VAL A 152 9.64 3.03 -14.58
N ILE A 153 8.82 3.48 -13.63
CA ILE A 153 7.36 3.58 -13.77
C ILE A 153 7.01 4.54 -14.91
N GLN A 154 7.63 5.71 -14.95
CA GLN A 154 7.43 6.69 -16.03
C GLN A 154 7.75 6.12 -17.43
N ARG A 155 8.84 5.35 -17.56
CA ARG A 155 9.17 4.70 -18.84
C ARG A 155 8.12 3.69 -19.26
N LYS A 156 7.64 2.86 -18.35
CA LYS A 156 6.58 1.87 -18.62
C LYS A 156 5.27 2.55 -19.02
N LEU A 157 4.90 3.65 -18.35
CA LEU A 157 3.71 4.44 -18.69
C LEU A 157 3.81 5.01 -20.11
N LYS A 158 4.95 5.62 -20.47
CA LYS A 158 5.15 6.16 -21.83
C LYS A 158 5.08 5.08 -22.91
N GLN A 159 5.56 3.87 -22.64
CA GLN A 159 5.54 2.77 -23.60
C GLN A 159 4.14 2.34 -24.01
N ILE A 160 3.14 2.45 -23.12
CA ILE A 160 1.77 2.08 -23.46
C ILE A 160 1.07 3.23 -24.21
N THR A 161 1.29 4.48 -23.80
CA THR A 161 0.69 5.65 -24.44
C THR A 161 1.22 5.87 -25.86
N SER A 162 2.52 5.68 -26.11
CA SER A 162 3.10 5.85 -27.46
C SER A 162 2.76 4.71 -28.42
N LYS A 163 2.36 3.54 -27.93
CA LYS A 163 1.90 2.44 -28.80
C LYS A 163 0.52 2.73 -29.39
N GLU A 164 -0.34 3.41 -28.64
CA GLU A 164 -1.66 3.83 -29.12
C GLU A 164 -1.55 4.86 -30.25
N GLU A 165 -0.69 5.87 -30.09
CA GLU A 165 -0.46 6.93 -31.11
C GLU A 165 -0.02 6.36 -32.47
N LEU A 166 0.78 5.28 -32.47
CA LEU A 166 1.20 4.60 -33.70
C LEU A 166 0.05 3.81 -34.34
N SER A 167 -0.76 3.12 -33.54
CA SER A 167 -1.90 2.32 -34.04
C SER A 167 -3.04 3.16 -34.65
N GLU A 168 -3.28 4.37 -34.12
CA GLU A 168 -4.26 5.32 -34.71
C GLU A 168 -3.74 5.96 -36.00
N SER A 169 -2.42 6.13 -36.15
CA SER A 169 -1.82 6.72 -37.34
C SER A 169 -1.81 5.77 -38.54
N GLU A 170 -1.68 4.45 -38.30
CA GLU A 170 -1.68 3.43 -39.36
C GLU A 170 -3.09 3.17 -39.91
N THR A 171 -4.13 3.32 -39.09
CA THR A 171 -5.54 3.13 -39.51
C THR A 171 -6.08 4.31 -40.33
N LYS A 172 -5.54 5.53 -40.16
CA LYS A 172 -5.91 6.69 -41.01
C LYS A 172 -5.19 6.75 -42.35
N ALA A 173 -4.13 5.96 -42.56
CA ALA A 173 -3.36 5.95 -43.80
C ALA A 173 -3.90 4.98 -44.86
N THR A 174 -5.03 4.30 -44.59
CA THR A 174 -5.61 3.28 -45.47
C THR A 174 -7.00 3.61 -46.05
N ASP A 175 -7.52 4.83 -45.84
CA ASP A 175 -8.73 5.34 -46.50
C ASP A 175 -8.42 6.34 -47.63
#